data_AF-A0A9D8B3N6-F1
#
_entry.id   AF-A0A9D8B3N6-F1
#
_cell.length_a   1.000
_cell.length_b   1.000
_cell.length_c   1.000
_cell.angle_alpha   90.00
_cell.angle_beta   90.00
_cell.angle_gamma   90.00
#
_symmetry.space_group_name_H-M   'P 1'
#
loop_
_entity.id
_entity.type
_entity.pdbx_description
1 polymer ?
#
loop_
_entity_poly.entity_id
_entity_poly.type
_entity_poly.pdbx_seq_one_letter_code
_entity_poly.pdbx_strand_id
1 'polypeptide(L)'
;MSELGDEAARYLKRELLSAVARFPNLILLTHVPPFKEACWFEGRISDDDFLPHFACSAVGDVLVAIMRAHPECRLTVLCGHTHGEGEAIILPNLLIKTGGAEYCKPRLNELIVVE
;
A
#
# COMPACT_ATOMS: atom_id res chain seq x y z
N MET A 1 -2.94 -19.86 3.49
CA MET A 1 -2.70 -18.42 3.81
C MET A 1 -2.79 -17.50 2.59
N SER A 2 -2.75 -17.99 1.35
CA SER A 2 -2.86 -17.14 0.13
C SER A 2 -4.29 -16.69 -0.20
N GLU A 3 -5.32 -17.46 0.15
CA GLU A 3 -6.71 -17.19 -0.28
C GLU A 3 -7.27 -15.83 0.15
N LEU A 4 -6.96 -15.38 1.36
CA LEU A 4 -7.39 -14.06 1.85
C LEU A 4 -6.68 -12.90 1.11
N GLY A 5 -5.42 -13.10 0.74
CA GLY A 5 -4.68 -12.14 -0.09
C GLY A 5 -5.25 -12.06 -1.49
N ASP A 6 -5.58 -13.20 -2.09
CA ASP A 6 -6.21 -13.27 -3.41
C ASP A 6 -7.63 -12.69 -3.41
N GLU A 7 -8.36 -12.87 -2.32
CA GLU A 7 -9.67 -12.24 -2.12
C GLU A 7 -9.56 -10.72 -2.03
N ALA A 8 -8.65 -10.20 -1.21
CA ALA A 8 -8.38 -8.77 -1.11
C ALA A 8 -7.95 -8.20 -2.47
N ALA A 9 -7.08 -8.88 -3.20
CA ALA A 9 -6.63 -8.48 -4.53
C ALA A 9 -7.80 -8.43 -5.53
N ARG A 10 -8.67 -9.45 -5.55
CA ARG A 10 -9.87 -9.47 -6.41
C ARG A 10 -10.84 -8.34 -6.08
N TYR A 11 -11.08 -8.10 -4.80
CA TYR A 11 -11.93 -7.00 -4.35
C TYR A 11 -11.36 -5.66 -4.80
N LEU A 12 -10.08 -5.38 -4.47
CA LEU A 12 -9.43 -4.12 -4.81
C LEU A 12 -9.32 -3.91 -6.31
N LYS A 13 -9.11 -4.97 -7.11
CA LYS A 13 -9.11 -4.86 -8.57
C LYS A 13 -10.42 -4.27 -9.09
N ARG A 14 -11.56 -4.77 -8.59
CA ARG A 14 -12.88 -4.30 -9.01
C ARG A 14 -13.11 -2.84 -8.59
N GLU A 15 -12.88 -2.54 -7.33
CA GLU A 15 -13.15 -1.20 -6.79
C GLU A 15 -12.22 -0.15 -7.39
N LEU A 16 -10.92 -0.47 -7.54
CA LEU A 16 -9.94 0.47 -8.07
C LEU A 16 -10.19 0.77 -9.56
N LEU A 17 -10.58 -0.22 -10.37
CA LEU A 17 -10.98 0.01 -11.76
C LEU A 17 -12.20 0.94 -11.87
N SER A 18 -13.16 0.84 -10.94
CA SER A 18 -14.29 1.77 -10.90
C SER A 18 -13.86 3.18 -10.48
N ALA A 19 -12.91 3.28 -9.54
CA ALA A 19 -12.46 4.55 -9.00
C ALA A 19 -11.58 5.34 -9.98
N VAL A 20 -10.61 4.69 -10.63
CA VAL A 20 -9.72 5.34 -11.62
C VAL A 20 -10.47 5.85 -12.86
N ALA A 21 -11.62 5.26 -13.18
CA ALA A 21 -12.50 5.76 -14.24
C ALA A 21 -13.21 7.08 -13.88
N ARG A 22 -13.18 7.49 -12.59
CA ARG A 22 -13.99 8.60 -12.06
C ARG A 22 -13.16 9.69 -11.39
N PHE A 23 -12.03 9.32 -10.79
CA PHE A 23 -11.25 10.21 -9.94
C PHE A 23 -9.77 10.16 -10.35
N PRO A 24 -9.13 11.33 -10.60
CA PRO A 24 -7.72 11.38 -10.95
C PRO A 24 -6.80 11.23 -9.74
N ASN A 25 -7.30 11.45 -8.51
CA ASN A 25 -6.54 11.30 -7.28
C ASN A 25 -7.27 10.32 -6.36
N LEU A 26 -6.55 9.29 -5.93
CA LEU A 26 -7.10 8.19 -5.14
C LEU A 26 -6.25 7.97 -3.89
N ILE A 27 -6.93 7.65 -2.78
CA ILE A 27 -6.32 7.20 -1.54
C ILE A 27 -6.84 5.82 -1.21
N LEU A 28 -5.94 4.85 -1.02
CA LEU A 28 -6.25 3.50 -0.60
C LEU A 28 -5.69 3.26 0.81
N LEU A 29 -6.51 2.78 1.74
CA LEU A 29 -6.06 2.40 3.07
C LEU A 29 -6.03 0.87 3.18
N THR A 30 -4.89 0.32 3.57
CA THR A 30 -4.73 -1.09 3.92
C THR A 30 -4.05 -1.23 5.27
N HIS A 31 -4.20 -2.37 5.95
CA HIS A 31 -3.38 -2.65 7.13
C HIS A 31 -2.00 -3.18 6.73
N VAL A 32 -1.97 -4.22 5.91
CA VAL A 32 -0.76 -4.91 5.45
C VAL A 32 -0.17 -4.17 4.23
N PRO A 33 1.16 -3.94 4.19
CA PRO A 33 1.85 -3.38 3.03
C PRO A 33 1.65 -4.23 1.76
N PRO A 34 1.38 -3.63 0.59
CA PRO A 34 1.26 -4.40 -0.66
C PRO A 34 2.60 -4.66 -1.37
N PHE A 35 3.69 -4.03 -0.89
CA PHE A 35 5.02 -4.09 -1.50
C PHE A 35 6.09 -4.32 -0.45
N LYS A 36 7.16 -5.04 -0.82
CA LYS A 36 8.32 -5.23 0.06
C LYS A 36 8.99 -3.91 0.43
N GLU A 37 9.02 -2.97 -0.52
CA GLU A 37 9.59 -1.63 -0.35
C GLU A 37 8.83 -0.81 0.71
N ALA A 38 7.64 -1.25 1.10
CA ALA A 38 6.83 -0.67 2.17
C ALA A 38 6.86 -1.50 3.48
N CYS A 39 7.61 -2.60 3.55
CA CYS A 39 7.81 -3.36 4.78
C CYS A 39 8.99 -2.80 5.57
N TRP A 40 8.75 -1.72 6.33
CA TRP A 40 9.78 -1.03 7.11
C TRP A 40 9.88 -1.57 8.53
N PHE A 41 11.09 -1.92 8.98
CA PHE A 41 11.41 -2.24 10.38
C PHE A 41 12.83 -1.76 10.70
N GLU A 42 12.98 -0.98 11.78
CA GLU A 42 14.28 -0.38 12.20
C GLU A 42 15.03 0.38 11.08
N GLY A 43 14.30 1.07 10.20
CA GLY A 43 14.88 1.83 9.09
C GLY A 43 15.43 0.96 7.95
N ARG A 44 15.12 -0.34 7.94
CA ARG A 44 15.48 -1.29 6.88
C ARG A 44 14.22 -1.92 6.28
N ILE A 45 14.33 -2.34 5.04
CA ILE A 45 13.32 -3.18 4.38
C ILE A 45 13.45 -4.60 4.94
N SER A 46 12.34 -5.22 5.34
CA SER A 46 12.31 -6.61 5.82
C SER A 46 12.93 -7.56 4.79
N ASP A 47 13.72 -8.54 5.24
CA ASP A 47 14.42 -9.50 4.37
C ASP A 47 13.46 -10.50 3.70
N ASP A 48 13.97 -11.17 2.65
CA ASP A 48 13.19 -12.04 1.76
C ASP A 48 12.55 -13.26 2.47
N ASP A 49 13.08 -13.66 3.64
CA ASP A 49 12.59 -14.82 4.39
C ASP A 49 11.29 -14.50 5.14
N PHE A 50 11.04 -13.22 5.43
CA PHE A 50 9.85 -12.76 6.16
C PHE A 50 8.76 -12.17 5.24
N LEU A 51 9.13 -11.73 4.02
CA LEU A 51 8.21 -11.10 3.05
C LEU A 51 6.90 -11.84 2.75
N PRO A 52 6.85 -13.19 2.67
CA PRO A 52 5.58 -13.90 2.42
C PRO A 52 4.52 -13.69 3.50
N HIS A 53 4.92 -13.21 4.68
CA HIS A 53 4.04 -13.00 5.83
C HIS A 53 3.73 -11.53 6.10
N PHE A 54 4.56 -10.60 5.64
CA PHE A 54 4.43 -9.16 5.93
C PHE A 54 3.91 -8.32 4.77
N ALA A 55 3.86 -8.88 3.56
CA ALA A 55 3.33 -8.19 2.38
C ALA A 55 2.19 -8.98 1.72
N CYS A 56 1.24 -8.26 1.13
CA CYS A 56 0.23 -8.84 0.25
C CYS A 56 0.60 -8.55 -1.22
N SER A 57 1.53 -9.36 -1.77
CA SER A 57 2.02 -9.18 -3.14
C SER A 57 0.92 -9.26 -4.19
N ALA A 58 -0.10 -10.11 -3.98
CA ALA A 58 -1.26 -10.20 -4.85
C ALA A 58 -1.99 -8.85 -5.01
N VAL A 59 -2.07 -8.06 -3.93
CA VAL A 59 -2.60 -6.69 -4.00
C VAL A 59 -1.63 -5.79 -4.75
N GLY A 60 -0.33 -5.85 -4.43
CA GLY A 60 0.71 -5.08 -5.14
C GLY A 60 0.66 -5.24 -6.66
N ASP A 61 0.51 -6.48 -7.14
CA ASP A 61 0.40 -6.80 -8.58
C ASP A 61 -0.82 -6.13 -9.23
N VAL A 62 -1.97 -6.17 -8.55
CA VAL A 62 -3.19 -5.49 -9.01
C VAL A 62 -3.00 -3.99 -9.09
N LEU A 63 -2.39 -3.37 -8.08
CA LEU A 63 -2.15 -1.93 -8.05
C LEU A 63 -1.24 -1.49 -9.20
N VAL A 64 -0.13 -2.21 -9.41
CA VAL A 64 0.81 -1.91 -10.51
C VAL A 64 0.13 -2.06 -11.86
N ALA A 65 -0.63 -3.14 -12.08
CA ALA A 65 -1.31 -3.37 -13.35
C ALA A 65 -2.30 -2.24 -13.69
N ILE A 66 -3.11 -1.82 -12.72
CA ILE A 66 -4.11 -0.76 -12.93
C ILE A 66 -3.43 0.59 -13.11
N MET A 67 -2.50 0.97 -12.23
CA MET A 67 -1.88 2.30 -12.29
C MET A 67 -0.97 2.49 -13.52
N ARG A 68 -0.40 1.41 -14.08
CA ARG A 68 0.27 1.45 -15.39
C ARG A 68 -0.69 1.71 -16.56
N ALA A 69 -1.90 1.17 -16.49
CA ALA A 69 -2.93 1.38 -17.50
C ALA A 69 -3.59 2.77 -17.41
N HIS A 70 -3.45 3.43 -16.26
CA HIS A 70 -4.03 4.74 -15.94
C HIS A 70 -2.96 5.74 -15.46
N PRO A 71 -1.99 6.11 -16.31
CA PRO A 71 -0.91 7.03 -15.94
C PRO A 71 -1.40 8.45 -15.57
N GLU A 72 -2.61 8.81 -15.99
CA GLU A 72 -3.29 10.06 -15.64
C GLU A 72 -3.79 10.11 -14.19
N CYS A 73 -4.01 8.95 -13.57
CA CYS A 73 -4.46 8.84 -12.19
C CYS A 73 -3.26 8.77 -11.24
N ARG A 74 -3.41 9.28 -10.02
CA ARG A 74 -2.44 9.20 -8.92
C ARG A 74 -3.05 8.42 -7.77
N LEU A 75 -2.33 7.42 -7.27
CA LEU A 75 -2.75 6.61 -6.13
C LEU A 75 -1.74 6.76 -4.98
N THR A 76 -2.25 7.12 -3.81
CA THR A 76 -1.52 7.04 -2.54
C THR A 76 -2.09 5.92 -1.69
N VAL A 77 -1.25 4.95 -1.32
CA VAL A 77 -1.62 3.85 -0.44
C VAL A 77 -1.07 4.14 0.96
N LEU A 78 -1.94 4.09 1.96
CA LEU A 78 -1.60 4.23 3.37
C LEU A 78 -1.65 2.85 4.01
N CYS A 79 -0.56 2.43 4.64
CA CYS A 79 -0.45 1.12 5.28
C CYS A 79 0.32 1.15 6.60
N GLY A 80 0.45 0.00 7.26
CA GLY A 80 1.16 -0.14 8.53
C GLY A 80 1.68 -1.56 8.74
N HIS A 81 1.26 -2.23 9.81
CA HIS A 81 1.63 -3.60 10.20
C HIS A 81 3.06 -3.81 10.68
N THR A 82 4.07 -3.24 10.02
CA THR A 82 5.49 -3.51 10.35
C THR A 82 6.06 -2.63 11.45
N HIS A 83 5.30 -1.66 11.95
CA HIS A 83 5.67 -0.69 12.99
C HIS A 83 6.82 0.28 12.63
N GLY A 84 7.56 0.05 11.55
CA GLY A 84 8.44 1.04 10.95
C GLY A 84 7.67 2.03 10.07
N GLU A 85 8.21 3.23 9.96
CA GLU A 85 7.73 4.26 9.04
C GLU A 85 8.60 4.31 7.78
N GLY A 86 7.98 4.69 6.65
CA GLY A 86 8.70 4.91 5.41
C GLY A 86 7.80 5.09 4.20
N GLU A 87 8.39 5.56 3.11
CA GLU A 87 7.71 5.79 1.85
C GLU A 87 8.36 5.00 0.72
N ALA A 88 7.54 4.49 -0.20
CA ALA A 88 7.99 3.80 -1.40
C ALA A 88 7.26 4.33 -2.62
N ILE A 89 8.03 4.81 -3.61
CA ILE A 89 7.51 5.18 -4.93
C ILE A 89 7.67 3.96 -5.82
N ILE A 90 6.54 3.31 -6.15
CA ILE A 90 6.53 2.09 -6.96
C ILE A 90 6.45 2.43 -8.45
N LEU A 91 5.68 3.47 -8.79
CA LEU A 91 5.54 4.06 -10.13
C LEU A 91 5.48 5.59 -9.97
N PRO A 92 5.69 6.38 -11.04
CA PRO A 92 5.55 7.84 -10.99
C PRO A 92 4.21 8.34 -10.44
N ASN A 93 3.18 7.50 -10.48
CA ASN A 93 1.83 7.77 -10.02
C ASN A 93 1.31 6.81 -8.92
N LEU A 94 2.20 6.03 -8.30
CA LEU A 94 1.86 5.09 -7.22
C LEU A 94 2.83 5.25 -6.04
N LEU A 95 2.36 5.92 -4.99
CA LEU A 95 3.07 6.17 -3.74
C LEU A 95 2.51 5.29 -2.62
N ILE A 96 3.38 4.66 -1.84
CA ILE A 96 3.02 3.92 -0.64
C ILE A 96 3.62 4.62 0.57
N LYS A 97 2.81 4.84 1.60
CA LYS A 97 3.21 5.43 2.88
C LYS A 97 2.92 4.43 3.98
N THR A 98 3.94 4.08 4.74
CA THR A 98 3.86 3.15 5.87
C THR A 98 3.92 3.97 7.15
N GLY A 99 2.84 3.92 7.92
CA GLY A 99 2.77 4.59 9.22
C GLY A 99 3.50 3.78 10.29
N GLY A 100 4.47 4.43 10.96
CA GLY A 100 5.17 3.83 12.09
C GLY A 100 4.27 3.69 13.32
N ALA A 101 4.67 2.81 14.23
CA ALA A 101 4.02 2.63 15.52
C ALA A 101 5.05 2.28 16.61
N GLU A 102 4.89 2.86 17.79
CA GLU A 102 5.65 2.46 18.98
C GLU A 102 4.69 1.89 20.02
N TYR A 103 5.05 0.74 20.59
CA TYR A 103 4.23 0.07 21.59
C TYR A 103 3.89 1.03 22.74
N CYS A 104 2.61 1.02 23.13
CA CYS A 104 2.05 1.86 24.19
C CYS A 104 2.14 3.38 23.95
N LYS A 105 2.50 3.83 22.73
CA LYS A 105 2.59 5.26 22.38
C LYS A 105 1.82 5.56 21.08
N PRO A 106 0.48 5.52 21.10
CA PRO A 106 -0.32 5.89 19.93
C PRO A 106 -0.07 7.36 19.58
N ARG A 107 0.17 7.63 18.30
CA ARG A 107 0.41 8.99 17.77
C ARG A 107 -0.28 9.15 16.42
N LEU A 108 -0.58 10.39 16.07
CA LEU A 108 -0.98 10.73 14.70
C LEU A 108 0.26 10.60 13.79
N ASN A 109 0.14 9.83 12.71
CA ASN A 109 1.22 9.69 11.74
C ASN A 109 1.31 10.92 10.83
N GLU A 110 0.19 11.33 10.22
CA GLU A 110 0.17 12.45 9.28
C GLU A 110 -1.24 13.01 9.09
N LEU A 111 -1.33 14.31 8.78
CA LEU A 111 -2.55 14.94 8.30
C LEU A 111 -2.54 14.92 6.76
N ILE A 112 -3.52 14.25 6.16
CA ILE A 112 -3.68 14.23 4.70
C ILE A 112 -4.78 15.22 4.33
N VAL A 113 -4.41 16.21 3.53
CA VAL A 113 -5.33 17.21 2.99
C VAL A 113 -5.72 16.79 1.58
N VAL A 114 -7.02 16.72 1.32
CA VAL A 114 -7.57 16.42 0.00
C VAL A 114 -8.30 17.68 -0.47
N GLU A 115 -7.89 18.18 -1.64
CA GLU A 115 -8.50 19.36 -2.29
C GLU A 115 -9.69 18.97 -3.17
#